data_AF-A0A658YZZ6-F1
#
_entry.id   AF-A0A658YZZ6-F1
#
_cell.length_a   1.000
_cell.length_b   1.000
_cell.length_c   1.000
_cell.angle_alpha   90.00
_cell.angle_beta   90.00
_cell.angle_gamma   90.00
#
_symmetry.space_group_name_H-M   'P 1'
#
loop_
_entity.id
_entity.type
_entity.pdbx_description
1 polymer ?
#
loop_
_entity_poly.entity_id
_entity_poly.type
_entity_poly.pdbx_seq_one_letter_code
_entity_poly.pdbx_strand_id
1 'polypeptide(L)' 'MRVKHAVVLLMLISPLSWAGTMTFQFRNPNFGGNPNNGAFLLNSAQAQNSYKDPSYNDDFGIETPSALGNAANLLI' A
#
# COMPACT_ATOMS: atom_id res chain seq x y z
N MET A 1 -30.54 43.87 -3.38
CA MET A 1 -31.24 42.56 -3.28
C MET A 1 -30.44 41.39 -3.87
N ARG A 2 -29.67 41.55 -4.96
CA ARG A 2 -28.92 40.46 -5.63
C ARG A 2 -27.93 39.67 -4.74
N VAL A 3 -27.20 40.34 -3.85
CA VAL A 3 -26.23 39.70 -2.94
C VAL A 3 -26.91 38.78 -1.92
N LYS A 4 -28.09 39.15 -1.40
CA LYS A 4 -28.85 38.31 -0.46
C LYS A 4 -29.28 36.99 -1.11
N HIS A 5 -29.66 37.02 -2.39
CA HIS A 5 -30.05 35.82 -3.12
C HIS A 5 -28.84 34.91 -3.39
N ALA A 6 -27.67 35.50 -3.70
CA ALA A 6 -26.42 34.74 -3.87
C ALA A 6 -25.99 34.05 -2.57
N VAL A 7 -26.14 34.72 -1.41
CA VAL A 7 -25.83 34.15 -0.09
C VAL A 7 -26.79 33.01 0.25
N VAL A 8 -28.09 33.16 -0.02
CA VAL A 8 -29.08 32.10 0.21
C VAL A 8 -28.83 30.89 -0.70
N LEU A 9 -28.45 31.11 -1.97
CA LEU A 9 -28.07 30.03 -2.89
C LEU A 9 -26.83 29.27 -2.41
N LEU A 10 -25.82 29.98 -1.89
CA LEU A 10 -24.61 29.36 -1.35
C LEU A 10 -24.89 28.51 -0.10
N MET A 11 -25.82 28.95 0.75
CA MET A 11 -26.26 28.19 1.93
C MET A 11 -27.11 26.95 1.59
N LEU A 12 -27.71 26.88 0.40
CA LEU A 12 -28.50 25.72 -0.03
C LEU A 12 -27.65 24.55 -0.57
N ILE A 13 -26.37 24.80 -0.88
CA ILE A 13 -25.46 23.78 -1.48
C ILE A 13 -24.71 22.99 -0.39
N SER A 14 -24.61 23.52 0.84
CA SER A 14 -23.84 22.92 1.93
C SER A 14 -24.36 21.57 2.50
N PRO A 15 -25.66 21.21 2.51
CA PRO A 15 -26.10 19.94 3.10
C PRO A 15 -26.00 18.73 2.15
N LEU A 16 -25.48 18.89 0.92
CA LEU A 16 -25.35 17.80 -0.05
C LEU A 16 -24.08 16.96 0.13
N SER A 17 -23.31 17.13 1.20
CA SER A 17 -22.15 16.29 1.50
C SER A 17 -22.58 14.97 2.14
N TRP A 18 -22.89 13.98 1.31
CA TRP A 18 -22.98 12.60 1.77
C TRP A 18 -21.58 12.00 2.01
N ALA A 19 -21.31 11.62 3.25
CA ALA A 19 -20.15 10.80 3.58
C ALA A 19 -20.48 9.33 3.32
N GLY A 20 -19.56 8.60 2.69
CA GLY A 20 -19.65 7.15 2.54
C GLY A 20 -19.32 6.42 3.85
N THR A 21 -19.74 5.17 3.96
CA THR A 21 -19.36 4.31 5.08
C THR A 21 -17.92 3.82 4.88
N MET A 22 -17.08 3.99 5.90
CA MET A 22 -15.72 3.45 5.91
C MET A 22 -15.68 2.25 6.85
N THR A 23 -15.35 1.08 6.31
CA THR A 23 -15.19 -0.16 7.08
C THR A 23 -13.71 -0.46 7.26
N PHE A 24 -13.34 -0.91 8.47
CA PHE A 24 -11.97 -1.35 8.74
C PHE A 24 -11.75 -2.74 8.16
N GLN A 25 -10.69 -2.89 7.37
CA GLN A 25 -10.22 -4.18 6.88
C GLN A 25 -8.71 -4.27 7.02
N PHE A 26 -8.21 -5.44 7.42
CA PHE A 26 -6.78 -5.70 7.43
C PHE A 26 -6.22 -5.71 6.00
N ARG A 27 -5.04 -5.12 5.80
CA ARG A 27 -4.35 -5.17 4.49
C ARG A 27 -3.59 -6.47 4.29
N ASN A 28 -3.09 -7.04 5.39
CA ASN A 28 -2.36 -8.30 5.39
C ASN A 28 -3.35 -9.47 5.33
N PRO A 29 -3.23 -10.36 4.33
CA PRO A 29 -4.11 -11.51 4.19
C PRO A 29 -4.13 -12.44 5.41
N ASN A 30 -3.05 -12.51 6.20
CA ASN A 30 -2.98 -13.37 7.40
C ASN A 30 -3.99 -13.00 8.49
N PHE A 31 -4.53 -11.78 8.48
CA PHE A 31 -5.54 -11.32 9.43
C PHE A 31 -6.93 -11.18 8.79
N GLY A 32 -7.21 -11.89 7.68
CA GLY A 32 -8.48 -11.79 6.96
C GLY A 32 -8.56 -10.59 6.00
N GLY A 33 -7.41 -10.08 5.57
CA GLY A 33 -7.29 -9.05 4.54
C GLY A 33 -7.39 -9.59 3.11
N ASN A 34 -7.26 -8.69 2.13
CA ASN A 34 -7.32 -9.06 0.71
C ASN A 34 -6.17 -10.06 0.33
N PRO A 35 -6.47 -11.28 -0.13
CA PRO A 35 -5.48 -12.28 -0.55
C PRO A 35 -4.52 -11.79 -1.64
N ASN A 36 -4.98 -10.92 -2.54
CA ASN A 36 -4.19 -10.41 -3.65
C ASN A 36 -3.02 -9.52 -3.17
N ASN A 37 -3.08 -9.00 -1.94
CA ASN A 37 -1.98 -8.22 -1.38
C ASN A 37 -0.81 -9.08 -0.91
N GLY A 38 -0.98 -10.41 -0.79
CA GLY A 38 0.05 -11.30 -0.23
C GLY A 38 1.36 -11.29 -1.02
N ALA A 39 1.28 -11.41 -2.34
CA ALA A 39 2.46 -11.42 -3.20
C ALA A 39 3.22 -10.08 -3.13
N PHE A 40 2.51 -8.96 -3.14
CA PHE A 40 3.13 -7.63 -3.03
C PHE A 40 3.82 -7.43 -1.67
N LEU A 41 3.12 -7.75 -0.58
CA LEU A 41 3.67 -7.59 0.77
C LEU A 41 4.91 -8.47 0.99
N LEU A 42 4.89 -9.71 0.50
CA LEU A 42 6.05 -10.60 0.63
C LEU A 42 7.25 -10.14 -0.21
N ASN A 43 7.03 -9.75 -1.46
CA ASN A 43 8.10 -9.23 -2.32
C ASN A 43 8.70 -7.94 -1.75
N SER A 44 7.87 -7.04 -1.20
CA SER A 44 8.36 -5.82 -0.55
C SER A 44 9.23 -6.12 0.68
N ALA A 45 8.84 -7.13 1.49
CA ALA A 45 9.61 -7.56 2.64
C ALA A 45 10.97 -8.15 2.24
N GLN A 46 11.01 -8.97 1.19
CA GLN A 46 12.25 -9.54 0.68
C GLN A 46 13.18 -8.49 0.05
N ALA A 47 12.63 -7.54 -0.70
CA ALA A 47 13.41 -6.46 -1.32
C ALA A 47 14.10 -5.54 -0.30
N GLN A 48 13.49 -5.36 0.87
CA GLN A 48 14.08 -4.58 1.97
C GLN A 48 14.92 -5.43 2.93
N ASN A 49 14.82 -6.76 2.86
CA ASN A 49 15.52 -7.65 3.78
C ASN A 49 17.03 -7.57 3.57
N SER A 50 17.70 -6.87 4.49
CA SER A 50 19.16 -6.74 4.49
C SER A 50 19.85 -7.86 5.25
N TYR A 51 19.11 -8.74 5.93
CA TYR A 51 19.68 -9.90 6.62
C TYR A 51 20.37 -10.83 5.61
N LYS A 52 21.57 -11.28 5.98
CA LYS A 52 22.34 -12.27 5.25
C LYS A 52 22.56 -13.44 6.18
N ASP A 53 22.52 -14.64 5.63
CA ASP A 53 22.79 -15.85 6.38
C ASP A 53 24.17 -15.74 7.05
N PRO A 54 24.31 -15.91 8.37
CA PRO A 54 25.60 -15.82 9.05
C PRO A 54 26.62 -16.86 8.55
N SER A 55 26.20 -18.03 8.03
CA SER A 55 27.11 -19.00 7.40
C SER A 55 27.57 -18.61 5.99
N TYR A 56 26.98 -17.57 5.39
CA TYR A 56 27.33 -17.12 4.03
C TYR A 56 28.77 -16.58 3.91
N ASN A 57 29.38 -16.16 5.03
CA ASN A 57 30.76 -15.69 5.04
C ASN A 57 31.79 -16.82 5.25
N ASP A 58 31.35 -18.03 5.60
CA ASP A 58 32.22 -19.17 5.90
C ASP A 58 32.34 -20.19 4.75
N ASP A 59 31.43 -20.17 3.76
CA ASP A 59 31.46 -21.16 2.67
C ASP A 59 31.13 -20.50 1.31
N PHE A 60 32.17 -20.40 0.47
CA PHE A 60 32.16 -20.04 -0.96
C PHE A 60 31.30 -18.82 -1.37
N GLY A 61 31.98 -17.71 -1.71
CA GLY A 61 31.42 -16.45 -2.25
C GLY A 61 30.62 -16.58 -3.55
N ILE A 62 29.47 -17.23 -3.48
CA ILE A 62 28.45 -17.31 -4.53
C ILE A 62 27.42 -16.23 -4.22
N GLU A 63 27.58 -15.08 -4.89
CA GLU A 63 26.65 -13.95 -4.89
C GLU A 63 25.21 -14.42 -5.22
N THR A 64 24.37 -14.61 -4.20
CA THR A 64 22.94 -14.90 -4.44
C THR A 64 22.27 -13.67 -5.06
N PRO A 65 21.48 -13.81 -6.15
CA PRO A 65 20.86 -12.67 -6.82
C PRO A 65 19.97 -11.89 -5.85
N SER A 66 20.22 -10.58 -5.76
CA SER A 66 19.50 -9.65 -4.88
C SER A 66 17.99 -9.73 -5.11
N ALA A 67 17.21 -9.85 -4.03
CA ALA A 67 15.73 -9.83 -4.06
C ALA A 67 15.15 -8.58 -4.76
N LEU A 68 15.93 -7.51 -4.86
CA LEU A 68 15.64 -6.31 -5.64
C LEU A 68 15.47 -6.60 -7.14
N GLY A 69 16.23 -7.55 -7.70
CA GLY A 69 16.13 -7.95 -9.12
C GLY A 69 14.81 -8.68 -9.42
N ASN A 70 14.34 -9.51 -8.48
CA ASN A 70 13.04 -10.18 -8.61
C ASN A 70 11.86 -9.21 -8.43
N ALA A 71 11.98 -8.23 -7.53
CA ALA A 71 10.98 -7.19 -7.34
C ALA A 71 10.86 -6.26 -8.56
N ALA A 72 11.97 -5.92 -9.22
CA ALA A 72 11.96 -5.12 -10.45
C ALA A 72 11.29 -5.84 -11.63
N ASN A 73 11.45 -7.16 -11.74
CA ASN A 73 10.90 -7.96 -12.84
C ASN A 73 9.37 -8.21 -12.73
N LEU A 74 8.75 -7.85 -11.61
CA LEU A 74 7.29 -7.89 -11.41
C LEU A 74 6.59 -6.56 -11.74
N LEU A 75 7.38 -5.50 -12.01
CA LEU A 75 6.88 -4.15 -12.34
C LEU A 75 6.93 -3.82 -13.84
N ILE A 76 7.38 -4.76 -14.67
CA ILE A 76 7.42 -4.66 -16.14
C ILE A 76 6.50 -5.68 -16.79
#